data_AF-Q9A3I6-F1
#
_entry.id   AF-Q9A3I6-F1
#
_cell.length_a   1.000
_cell.length_b   1.000
_cell.length_c   1.000
_cell.angle_alpha   90.00
_cell.angle_beta   90.00
_cell.angle_gamma   90.00
#
_symmetry.space_group_name_H-M   'P 1'
#
loop_
_entity.id
_entity.type
_entity.pdbx_description
1 polymer ?
#
loop_
_entity_poly.entity_id
_entity_poly.type
_entity_poly.pdbx_seq_one_letter_code
_entity_poly.pdbx_strand_id
1 'polypeptide(L)'
;MEKVFVAKRVANKLFATEAAVDAAVAEVSEMMAELMQARKDLNLSATFGHDVSVKVAEAMQALVAARTAMVDVHGQLDETRLRLGVRTRMGGSLKPIEETTRGLKEVG
;
A
#
# COMPACT_ATOMS: atom_id res chain seq x y z
N MET A 1 -24.89 -7.20 18.48
CA MET A 1 -24.95 -7.22 16.99
C MET A 1 -24.42 -5.91 16.38
N GLU A 2 -24.83 -4.76 16.93
CA GLU A 2 -24.46 -3.42 16.43
C GLU A 2 -22.95 -3.10 16.42
N LYS A 3 -22.20 -3.40 17.50
CA LYS A 3 -20.76 -3.09 17.59
C LYS A 3 -19.89 -3.80 16.54
N VAL A 4 -20.25 -5.04 16.18
CA VAL A 4 -19.54 -5.82 15.15
C VAL A 4 -19.77 -5.22 13.76
N PHE A 5 -20.98 -4.74 13.48
CA PHE A 5 -21.29 -4.07 12.21
C PHE A 5 -20.52 -2.77 12.05
N VAL A 6 -20.47 -1.94 13.11
CA VAL A 6 -19.69 -0.69 13.11
C VAL A 6 -18.20 -0.99 12.94
N ALA A 7 -17.65 -1.97 13.66
CA ALA A 7 -16.24 -2.37 13.53
C ALA A 7 -15.90 -2.86 12.12
N LYS A 8 -16.76 -3.69 11.50
CA LYS A 8 -16.59 -4.15 10.11
C LYS A 8 -16.61 -3.00 9.12
N ARG A 9 -17.50 -2.01 9.30
CA ARG A 9 -17.56 -0.84 8.43
C ARG A 9 -16.27 -0.02 8.49
N VAL A 10 -15.73 0.19 9.69
CA VAL A 10 -14.45 0.89 9.87
C VAL A 10 -13.30 0.09 9.23
N ALA A 11 -13.23 -1.23 9.46
CA ALA A 11 -12.22 -2.09 8.86
C ALA A 11 -12.26 -2.05 7.32
N ASN A 12 -13.44 -2.15 6.72
CA ASN A 12 -13.57 -2.04 5.26
C ASN A 12 -13.11 -0.69 4.74
N LYS A 13 -13.40 0.40 5.46
CA LYS A 13 -12.97 1.75 5.06
C LYS A 13 -11.46 1.93 5.23
N LEU A 14 -10.86 1.34 6.26
CA LEU A 14 -9.41 1.31 6.44
C LEU A 14 -8.72 0.67 5.23
N PHE A 15 -9.11 -0.56 4.86
CA PHE A 15 -8.53 -1.25 3.69
C PHE A 15 -8.71 -0.47 2.39
N ALA A 16 -9.90 0.10 2.17
CA ALA A 16 -10.15 0.93 0.99
C ALA A 16 -9.28 2.20 0.97
N THR A 17 -8.96 2.76 2.14
CA THR A 17 -8.10 3.94 2.26
C THR A 17 -6.65 3.59 2.03
N GLU A 18 -6.15 2.48 2.61
CA GLU A 18 -4.80 1.96 2.34
C GLU A 18 -4.59 1.69 0.84
N ALA A 19 -5.55 1.02 0.20
CA ALA A 19 -5.49 0.75 -1.25
C ALA A 19 -5.50 2.04 -2.09
N ALA A 20 -6.26 3.07 -1.69
CA ALA A 20 -6.28 4.34 -2.40
C ALA A 20 -4.95 5.11 -2.26
N VAL A 21 -4.31 5.05 -1.10
CA VAL A 21 -2.97 5.64 -0.88
C VAL A 21 -1.93 4.91 -1.73
N ASP A 22 -1.96 3.58 -1.75
CA ASP A 22 -1.04 2.78 -2.58
C ASP A 22 -1.23 3.07 -4.08
N ALA A 23 -2.46 3.21 -4.55
CA ALA A 23 -2.76 3.61 -5.93
C ALA A 23 -2.22 5.02 -6.25
N ALA A 24 -2.36 5.98 -5.32
CA ALA A 24 -1.82 7.32 -5.50
C ALA A 24 -0.28 7.33 -5.59
N VAL A 25 0.40 6.50 -4.79
CA VAL A 25 1.87 6.33 -4.88
C VAL A 25 2.28 5.78 -6.25
N ALA A 26 1.55 4.81 -6.80
CA ALA A 26 1.81 4.28 -8.13
C ALA A 26 1.65 5.38 -9.21
N GLU A 27 0.53 6.10 -9.19
CA GLU A 27 0.24 7.16 -10.18
C GLU A 27 1.29 8.28 -10.17
N VAL A 28 1.71 8.75 -8.99
CA VAL A 28 2.75 9.80 -8.89
C VAL A 28 4.11 9.29 -9.38
N SER A 29 4.39 7.99 -9.22
CA SER A 29 5.62 7.37 -9.73
C SER A 29 5.63 7.37 -11.27
N GLU A 30 4.50 6.99 -11.87
CA GLU A 30 4.31 6.99 -13.32
C GLU A 30 4.40 8.40 -13.90
N MET A 31 3.75 9.38 -13.25
CA MET A 31 3.84 10.80 -13.64
C MET A 31 5.30 11.31 -13.65
N MET A 32 6.11 10.96 -12.65
CA MET A 32 7.52 11.34 -12.62
C MET A 32 8.30 10.73 -13.80
N ALA A 33 8.05 9.46 -14.12
CA ALA A 33 8.67 8.80 -15.25
C ALA A 33 8.29 9.47 -16.58
N GLU A 34 7.01 9.79 -16.76
CA GLU A 34 6.48 10.48 -17.94
C GLU A 34 7.10 11.87 -18.10
N LEU A 35 7.22 12.66 -17.02
CA LEU A 35 7.90 13.96 -17.05
C LEU A 35 9.36 13.84 -17.52
N MET A 36 10.08 12.82 -17.05
CA MET A 36 11.47 12.59 -17.45
C MET A 36 11.59 12.12 -18.89
N GLN A 37 10.61 11.34 -19.39
CA GLN A 37 10.58 10.87 -20.76
C GLN A 37 10.22 12.00 -21.72
N ALA A 38 9.16 12.77 -21.46
CA ALA A 38 8.75 13.92 -22.25
C ALA A 38 9.88 14.94 -22.42
N ARG A 39 10.65 15.18 -21.35
CA ARG A 39 11.85 16.03 -21.43
C ARG A 39 12.87 15.52 -22.45
N LYS A 40 13.11 14.22 -22.51
CA LYS A 40 14.05 13.60 -23.46
C LYS A 40 13.50 13.64 -24.88
N ASP A 41 12.21 13.33 -25.06
CA ASP A 41 11.55 13.29 -26.37
C ASP A 41 11.57 14.67 -27.05
N LEU A 42 11.48 15.73 -26.24
CA LEU A 42 11.58 17.12 -26.70
C LEU A 42 13.02 17.66 -26.76
N ASN A 43 14.03 16.83 -26.47
CA ASN A 43 15.45 17.19 -26.40
C ASN A 43 15.74 18.42 -25.52
N LEU A 44 15.07 18.50 -24.37
CA LEU A 44 15.18 19.61 -23.44
C LEU A 44 16.27 19.38 -22.40
N SER A 45 16.90 20.47 -21.96
CA SER A 45 17.90 20.47 -20.87
C SER A 45 17.35 19.80 -19.61
N ALA A 46 18.22 19.15 -18.83
CA ALA A 46 17.86 18.56 -17.53
C ALA A 46 17.33 19.59 -16.51
N THR A 47 17.67 20.88 -16.69
CA THR A 47 17.16 21.97 -15.86
C THR A 47 15.73 22.38 -16.21
N PHE A 48 15.24 22.00 -17.40
CA PHE A 48 13.87 22.32 -17.83
C PHE A 48 12.87 21.51 -16.98
N GLY A 49 11.96 22.21 -16.29
CA GLY A 49 10.96 21.57 -15.43
C GLY A 49 11.54 20.94 -14.15
N HIS A 50 12.77 21.28 -13.76
CA HIS A 50 13.39 20.76 -12.54
C HIS A 50 12.53 21.02 -11.30
N ASP A 51 12.05 22.26 -11.11
CA ASP A 51 11.22 22.62 -9.96
C ASP A 51 9.91 21.83 -9.91
N VAL A 52 9.33 21.51 -11.07
CA VAL A 52 8.14 20.64 -11.15
C VAL A 52 8.47 19.23 -10.66
N SER A 53 9.61 18.69 -11.08
CA SER A 53 10.09 17.37 -10.65
C SER A 53 10.37 17.36 -9.13
N VAL A 54 10.90 18.45 -8.58
CA VAL A 54 11.04 18.60 -7.11
C VAL A 54 9.68 18.53 -6.42
N LYS A 55 8.66 19.21 -6.94
CA LYS A 55 7.30 19.15 -6.37
C LYS A 55 6.63 17.78 -6.48
N VAL A 56 6.85 17.04 -7.57
CA VAL A 56 6.36 15.66 -7.68
C VAL A 56 7.07 14.74 -6.67
N ALA A 57 8.37 14.93 -6.45
CA ALA A 57 9.11 14.17 -5.42
C ALA A 57 8.63 14.51 -3.99
N GLU A 58 8.36 15.78 -3.69
CA GLU A 58 7.76 16.20 -2.41
C GLU A 58 6.38 15.56 -2.20
N ALA A 59 5.54 15.53 -3.24
CA ALA A 59 4.22 14.88 -3.19
C ALA A 59 4.34 13.37 -2.93
N MET A 60 5.29 12.70 -3.60
CA MET A 60 5.58 11.29 -3.36
C MET A 60 5.96 11.03 -1.90
N GLN A 61 6.86 11.86 -1.35
CA GLN A 61 7.29 11.73 0.04
C GLN A 61 6.12 11.87 1.02
N ALA A 62 5.21 12.82 0.78
CA ALA A 62 4.02 13.01 1.60
C ALA A 62 3.08 11.80 1.55
N LEU A 63 2.89 11.20 0.37
CA LEU A 63 2.08 9.98 0.22
C LEU A 63 2.68 8.78 0.95
N VAL A 64 4.00 8.60 0.86
CA VAL A 64 4.69 7.52 1.60
C VAL A 64 4.59 7.74 3.12
N ALA A 65 4.69 8.98 3.59
CA ALA A 65 4.47 9.29 5.00
C ALA A 65 3.01 9.00 5.44
N ALA A 66 2.03 9.34 4.60
CA ALA A 66 0.63 9.01 4.85
C ALA A 66 0.42 7.49 4.94
N ARG A 67 1.08 6.70 4.09
CA ARG A 67 1.06 5.24 4.14
C ARG A 67 1.56 4.70 5.47
N THR A 68 2.68 5.21 5.99
CA THR A 68 3.20 4.84 7.31
C THR A 68 2.17 5.10 8.40
N ALA A 69 1.57 6.29 8.41
CA ALA A 69 0.53 6.64 9.38
C ALA A 69 -0.70 5.72 9.29
N MET A 70 -1.10 5.31 8.08
CA MET A 70 -2.22 4.38 7.89
C MET A 70 -1.93 2.98 8.44
N VAL A 71 -0.70 2.48 8.28
CA VAL A 71 -0.26 1.20 8.87
C VAL A 71 -0.30 1.26 10.40
N ASP A 72 0.13 2.37 10.99
CA ASP A 72 0.05 2.57 12.44
C ASP A 72 -1.41 2.60 12.93
N VAL A 73 -2.29 3.30 12.20
CA VAL A 73 -3.74 3.30 12.47
C VAL A 73 -4.32 1.89 12.38
N HIS A 74 -3.90 1.09 11.40
CA HIS A 74 -4.31 -0.31 11.29
C HIS A 74 -3.94 -1.10 12.55
N GLY A 75 -2.68 -1.03 12.98
CA GLY A 75 -2.21 -1.69 14.19
C GLY A 75 -3.02 -1.31 15.43
N GLN A 76 -3.26 -0.01 15.62
CA GLN A 76 -4.05 0.50 16.76
C GLN A 76 -5.53 0.07 16.69
N LEU A 77 -6.11 -0.01 15.51
CA LEU A 77 -7.47 -0.53 15.32
C LEU A 77 -7.55 -2.03 15.62
N ASP A 78 -6.48 -2.80 15.34
CA ASP A 78 -6.38 -4.22 15.69
C ASP A 78 -6.42 -4.44 17.21
N GLU A 79 -5.73 -3.60 17.97
CA GLU A 79 -5.82 -3.62 19.42
C GLU A 79 -7.20 -3.18 19.93
N THR A 80 -7.76 -2.13 19.32
CA THR A 80 -9.03 -1.54 19.74
C THR A 80 -10.19 -2.51 19.55
N ARG A 81 -10.23 -3.27 18.44
CA ARG A 81 -11.26 -4.31 18.23
C ARG A 81 -11.21 -5.40 19.31
N LEU A 82 -10.02 -5.76 19.80
CA LEU A 82 -9.85 -6.78 20.84
C LEU A 82 -10.41 -6.27 22.18
N ARG A 83 -10.13 -5.00 22.52
CA ARG A 83 -10.70 -4.34 23.71
C ARG A 83 -12.23 -4.21 23.64
N LEU A 84 -12.80 -4.04 22.44
CA LEU A 84 -14.24 -4.04 22.20
C LEU A 84 -14.88 -5.44 22.23
N GLY A 85 -14.09 -6.51 22.41
CA GLY A 85 -14.56 -7.90 22.37
C GLY A 85 -14.92 -8.41 20.97
N VAL A 86 -14.50 -7.70 19.91
CA VAL A 86 -14.74 -8.08 18.52
C VAL A 86 -13.51 -8.84 18.01
N ARG A 87 -13.65 -10.16 17.83
CA ARG A 87 -12.64 -10.98 17.17
C ARG A 87 -13.00 -11.15 15.71
N THR A 88 -12.11 -10.73 14.83
CA THR A 88 -12.14 -11.07 13.40
C THR A 88 -11.28 -12.31 13.19
N ARG A 89 -11.84 -13.36 12.58
CA ARG A 89 -10.99 -14.41 11.98
C ARG A 89 -10.31 -13.76 10.78
N MET A 90 -8.99 -13.96 10.63
CA MET A 90 -8.27 -13.59 9.43
C MET A 90 -8.91 -14.31 8.24
N GLY A 91 -9.77 -13.60 7.51
CA GLY A 91 -10.34 -14.04 6.24
C GLY A 91 -9.36 -13.78 5.11
N GLY A 92 -8.09 -14.18 5.29
CA GLY A 92 -7.18 -14.34 4.18
C GLY A 92 -7.33 -15.78 3.72
N SER A 93 -7.72 -16.02 2.47
CA SER A 93 -7.33 -17.26 1.80
C SER A 93 -5.80 -17.26 1.74
N LEU A 94 -5.16 -17.69 2.83
CA LEU A 94 -3.88 -18.36 2.73
C LEU A 94 -4.16 -19.52 1.78
N LYS A 95 -3.76 -19.37 0.51
CA LYS A 95 -3.62 -20.54 -0.36
C LYS A 95 -2.80 -21.52 0.47
N PRO A 96 -3.26 -22.79 0.62
CA PRO A 96 -2.46 -23.78 1.30
C PRO A 96 -1.07 -23.74 0.67
N ILE A 97 -0.07 -23.42 1.48
CA ILE A 97 1.30 -23.76 1.15
C ILE A 97 1.28 -25.27 1.08
N GLU A 98 1.23 -25.78 -0.14
CA GLU A 98 1.38 -27.20 -0.41
C GLU A 98 2.76 -27.57 0.16
N GLU A 99 2.75 -28.33 1.25
CA GLU A 99 3.95 -28.88 1.86
C GLU A 99 4.70 -29.68 0.79
N THR A 100 5.66 -29.04 0.12
CA THR A 100 6.67 -29.71 -0.69
C THR A 100 7.65 -30.38 0.27
N THR A 101 7.19 -31.44 0.91
CA THR A 101 8.02 -32.40 1.63
C THR A 101 7.61 -33.81 1.22
N ARG A 102 7.77 -34.11 -0.07
CA ARG A 102 7.89 -35.50 -0.49
C ARG A 102 8.71 -35.65 -1.75
N GLY A 103 9.99 -35.95 -1.58
CA GLY A 103 10.82 -36.46 -2.68
C GLY A 103 12.24 -35.95 -2.70
N LEU A 104 12.99 -36.06 -1.58
CA LEU A 104 14.43 -36.28 -1.72
C LEU A 104 14.59 -37.67 -2.34
N LYS A 105 14.77 -37.73 -3.66
CA LYS A 105 15.41 -38.88 -4.30
C LYS A 105 16.89 -38.53 -4.39
N GLU A 106 17.69 -39.25 -3.62
CA GLU A 106 19.11 -39.41 -3.89
C GLU A 106 19.26 -39.96 -5.31
N VAL A 107 20.14 -39.33 -6.10
CA VAL A 107 20.69 -39.94 -7.31
C VAL A 107 22.20 -39.79 -7.24
N GLY A 108 22.87 -40.93 -7.23
CA GLY A 108 24.26 -41.05 -7.68
C GLY A 108 24.36 -41.02 -9.20
#